data_AF-S2Z278-F1
#
_entry.id   AF-S2Z278-F1
#
_cell.length_a   1.000
_cell.length_b   1.000
_cell.length_c   1.000
_cell.angle_alpha   90.00
_cell.angle_beta   90.00
_cell.angle_gamma   90.00
#
_symmetry.space_group_name_H-M   'P 1'
#
loop_
_entity.id
_entity.type
_entity.pdbx_description
1 polymer ?
#
loop_
_entity_poly.entity_id
_entity_poly.type
_entity_poly.pdbx_seq_one_letter_code
_entity_poly.pdbx_strand_id
1 'polypeptide(L)'
;MPLVWDVPVHDSTRVRDARVAAERAAAAAGLDADRTAAVSLVATELATNLVKHARGGQLLVELVPAPFPADTPAPVLLVQIAAIDHGPGIGDVPAALSDGFSTARSLGAGLGTCRRVADDFTLHSAPGRGTVALARIGAAAARGAGPAATHELRAGGVNVPFGGAETSGDAWAWVRSGERATLMLADGLGHGPQAARASTAAVEAVHGCAHLTPAECLRQLDTALRGTRGAAVAVAQVDSGAGLLRFAGIGNIGARLREGDTWRHLLSRPGIVGVHRPGTLREERLPWAADRTLVLHSDGLPSRWTPPAGTELLSADPAVVAAVSLRDAGSAARPVRDDTAVAVLAPTPRDRG
;
A
#
# COMPACT_ATOMS: atom_id res chain seq x y z
N MET A 1 -10.32 10.88 4.18
CA MET A 1 -10.09 10.69 2.73
C MET A 1 -8.66 10.20 2.54
N PRO A 2 -8.44 9.18 1.70
CA PRO A 2 -7.10 8.72 1.37
C PRO A 2 -6.39 9.85 0.62
N LEU A 3 -5.49 10.54 1.34
CA LEU A 3 -4.67 11.61 0.80
C LEU A 3 -3.45 10.98 0.13
N VAL A 4 -3.31 11.27 -1.15
CA VAL A 4 -2.20 10.82 -1.97
C VAL A 4 -1.70 12.00 -2.78
N TRP A 5 -0.41 12.24 -2.72
CA TRP A 5 0.27 13.17 -3.62
C TRP A 5 1.04 12.35 -4.65
N ASP A 6 0.50 12.30 -5.87
CA ASP A 6 1.19 11.73 -7.03
C ASP A 6 2.07 12.80 -7.68
N VAL A 7 3.39 12.59 -7.61
CA VAL A 7 4.38 13.47 -8.23
C VAL A 7 5.12 12.73 -9.33
N PRO A 8 4.77 12.95 -10.61
CA PRO A 8 5.60 12.53 -11.73
C PRO A 8 6.94 13.27 -11.70
N VAL A 9 8.05 12.53 -11.71
CA VAL A 9 9.42 13.08 -11.65
C VAL A 9 10.14 12.68 -12.93
N HIS A 10 10.12 13.56 -13.95
CA HIS A 10 10.78 13.33 -15.23
C HIS A 10 12.03 14.20 -15.44
N ASP A 11 12.19 15.26 -14.63
CA ASP A 11 13.37 16.12 -14.65
C ASP A 11 13.62 16.73 -13.26
N SER A 12 14.73 17.46 -13.12
CA SER A 12 15.17 18.03 -11.85
C SER A 12 14.25 19.11 -11.28
N THR A 13 13.39 19.75 -12.08
CA THR A 13 12.45 20.77 -11.59
C THR A 13 11.38 20.17 -10.68
N ARG A 14 11.04 18.89 -10.90
CA ARG A 14 10.05 18.12 -10.14
C ARG A 14 10.52 17.70 -8.75
N VAL A 15 11.82 17.79 -8.46
CA VAL A 15 12.38 17.48 -7.14
C VAL A 15 11.81 18.42 -6.06
N ARG A 16 11.58 19.69 -6.41
CA ARG A 16 10.93 20.63 -5.49
C ARG A 16 9.48 20.22 -5.21
N ASP A 17 8.75 19.76 -6.23
CA ASP A 17 7.35 19.35 -6.10
C ASP A 17 7.23 18.12 -5.20
N ALA A 18 8.12 17.14 -5.36
CA ALA A 18 8.25 15.99 -4.48
C ALA A 18 8.45 16.40 -3.01
N ARG A 19 9.35 17.35 -2.77
CA ARG A 19 9.61 17.88 -1.43
C ARG A 19 8.39 18.56 -0.82
N VAL A 20 7.70 19.40 -1.59
CA VAL A 20 6.48 20.12 -1.15
C VAL A 20 5.34 19.13 -0.84
N ALA A 21 5.16 18.10 -1.67
CA ALA A 21 4.19 17.03 -1.41
C ALA A 21 4.49 16.31 -0.08
N ALA A 22 5.76 16.00 0.16
CA ALA A 22 6.22 15.34 1.38
C ALA A 22 5.99 16.21 2.63
N GLU A 23 6.26 17.52 2.55
CA GLU A 23 5.99 18.48 3.64
C GLU A 23 4.49 18.62 3.93
N ARG A 24 3.64 18.61 2.89
CA ARG A 24 2.17 18.59 3.07
C ARG A 24 1.69 17.30 3.73
N ALA A 25 2.24 16.16 3.35
CA ALA A 25 1.93 14.88 3.99
C ALA A 25 2.37 14.87 5.47
N ALA A 26 3.56 15.38 5.77
CA ALA A 26 4.05 15.51 7.14
C ALA A 26 3.13 16.40 8.00
N ALA A 27 2.68 17.53 7.45
CA ALA A 27 1.72 18.40 8.12
C ALA A 27 0.37 17.69 8.37
N ALA A 28 -0.14 16.96 7.38
CA ALA A 28 -1.39 16.21 7.50
C ALA A 28 -1.28 15.05 8.52
N ALA A 29 -0.10 14.45 8.68
CA ALA A 29 0.19 13.45 9.70
C ALA A 29 0.50 14.05 11.09
N GLY A 30 0.58 15.37 11.22
CA GLY A 30 0.92 16.04 12.48
C GLY A 30 2.37 15.81 12.94
N LEU A 31 3.30 15.62 12.00
CA LEU A 31 4.72 15.45 12.32
C LEU A 31 5.34 16.76 12.84
N ASP A 32 6.31 16.63 13.75
CA ASP A 32 7.11 17.76 14.23
C ASP A 32 8.11 18.26 13.16
N ALA A 33 8.85 19.32 13.48
CA ALA A 33 9.79 19.95 12.55
C ALA A 33 10.93 19.00 12.12
N ASP A 34 11.47 18.21 13.05
CA ASP A 34 12.59 17.29 12.78
C ASP A 34 12.13 16.14 11.87
N ARG A 35 10.95 15.59 12.14
CA ARG A 35 10.34 14.54 11.32
C ARG A 35 9.87 15.05 9.97
N THR A 36 9.41 16.30 9.89
CA THR A 36 9.12 16.96 8.60
C THR A 36 10.39 17.14 7.77
N ALA A 37 11.51 17.54 8.38
CA ALA A 37 12.81 17.63 7.70
C ALA A 37 13.28 16.25 7.19
N ALA A 38 13.09 15.20 7.98
CA ALA A 38 13.38 13.82 7.58
C ALA A 38 12.57 13.39 6.34
N VAL A 39 11.25 13.60 6.35
CA VAL A 39 10.36 13.33 5.21
C VAL A 39 10.79 14.10 3.95
N SER A 40 11.08 15.40 4.11
CA SER A 40 11.52 16.30 3.03
C SER A 40 12.85 15.86 2.40
N LEU A 41 13.81 15.43 3.23
CA LEU A 41 15.09 14.88 2.79
C LEU A 41 14.92 13.58 2.00
N VAL A 42 14.15 12.62 2.53
CA VAL A 42 13.89 11.34 1.85
C VAL A 42 13.24 11.55 0.49
N ALA A 43 12.22 12.42 0.40
CA ALA A 43 11.56 12.74 -0.86
C ALA A 43 12.54 13.35 -1.87
N THR A 44 13.41 14.25 -1.43
CA THR A 44 14.41 14.91 -2.27
C THR A 44 15.42 13.92 -2.85
N GLU A 45 15.95 13.02 -2.01
CA GLU A 45 16.91 12.01 -2.43
C GLU A 45 16.29 10.99 -3.39
N LEU A 46 15.09 10.49 -3.08
CA LEU A 46 14.38 9.55 -3.94
C LEU A 46 14.02 10.18 -5.30
N ALA A 47 13.50 11.40 -5.31
CA ALA A 47 13.20 12.12 -6.56
C ALA A 47 14.48 12.39 -7.37
N THR A 48 15.58 12.75 -6.71
CA THR A 48 16.87 12.94 -7.38
C THR A 48 17.37 11.65 -8.02
N ASN A 49 17.19 10.50 -7.35
CA ASN A 49 17.57 9.20 -7.91
C ASN A 49 16.73 8.81 -9.12
N LEU A 50 15.42 9.11 -9.13
CA LEU A 50 14.56 8.91 -10.30
C LEU A 50 15.13 9.64 -11.53
N VAL A 51 15.52 10.92 -11.37
CA VAL A 51 16.08 11.72 -12.47
C VAL A 51 17.46 11.21 -12.91
N LYS A 52 18.38 10.99 -11.96
CA LYS A 52 19.78 10.69 -12.28
C LYS A 52 20.00 9.26 -12.77
N HIS A 53 19.23 8.29 -12.27
CA HIS A 53 19.52 6.88 -12.44
C HIS A 53 18.41 6.11 -13.18
N ALA A 54 17.17 6.58 -13.12
CA ALA A 54 16.03 5.85 -13.67
C ALA A 54 15.44 6.44 -14.97
N ARG A 55 15.94 7.60 -15.42
CA ARG A 55 15.35 8.39 -16.54
C ARG A 55 13.93 8.88 -16.23
N GLY A 56 13.67 9.13 -14.96
CA GLY A 56 12.39 9.53 -14.42
C GLY A 56 11.59 8.39 -13.80
N GLY A 57 10.43 8.73 -13.27
CA GLY A 57 9.50 7.81 -12.63
C GLY A 57 8.41 8.57 -11.87
N GLN A 58 7.89 7.93 -10.83
CA GLN A 58 6.80 8.45 -10.02
C GLN A 58 7.19 8.43 -8.55
N LEU A 59 6.83 9.49 -7.83
CA LEU A 59 6.90 9.53 -6.37
C LEU A 59 5.48 9.65 -5.82
N LEU A 60 5.03 8.61 -5.12
CA LEU A 60 3.77 8.60 -4.39
C LEU A 60 4.05 8.93 -2.93
N VAL A 61 3.36 9.93 -2.39
CA VAL A 61 3.39 10.26 -0.96
C VAL A 61 2.00 10.04 -0.38
N GLU A 62 1.90 9.23 0.66
CA GLU A 62 0.62 8.77 1.22
C GLU A 62 0.64 8.77 2.75
N LEU A 63 -0.54 8.89 3.35
CA LEU A 63 -0.74 8.57 4.77
C LEU A 63 -1.27 7.15 4.91
N VAL A 64 -0.51 6.29 5.58
CA VAL A 64 -0.83 4.86 5.72
C VAL A 64 -0.84 4.44 7.19
N PRO A 65 -1.66 3.45 7.59
CA PRO A 65 -1.52 2.84 8.90
C PRO A 65 -0.16 2.15 9.05
N ALA A 66 0.29 1.96 10.28
CA ALA A 66 1.47 1.13 10.55
C ALA A 66 1.28 -0.31 10.00
N PRO A 67 2.34 -0.97 9.51
CA PRO A 67 2.26 -2.35 9.00
C PRO A 67 1.74 -3.35 10.03
N PHE A 68 1.93 -3.02 11.31
CA PHE A 68 1.52 -3.78 12.49
C PHE A 68 0.56 -2.93 13.34
N PRO A 69 -0.76 -2.97 13.07
CA PRO A 69 -1.72 -2.14 13.77
C PRO A 69 -1.88 -2.64 15.20
N ALA A 70 -1.80 -1.70 16.13
CA ALA A 70 -2.22 -1.95 17.50
C ALA A 70 -3.74 -2.18 17.54
N ASP A 71 -4.22 -2.87 18.57
CA ASP A 71 -5.66 -3.00 18.85
C ASP A 71 -6.16 -1.68 19.48
N THR A 72 -6.17 -0.62 18.66
CA THR A 72 -6.56 0.72 19.06
C THR A 72 -7.61 1.28 18.10
N PRO A 73 -8.57 2.10 18.59
CA PRO A 73 -9.68 2.60 17.76
C PRO A 73 -9.25 3.49 16.60
N ALA A 74 -8.12 4.21 16.73
CA ALA A 74 -7.59 5.10 15.71
C ALA A 74 -6.15 4.71 15.37
N PRO A 75 -5.81 4.43 14.11
CA PRO A 75 -4.45 4.06 13.72
C PRO A 75 -3.53 5.28 13.77
N VAL A 76 -2.30 5.07 14.25
CA VAL A 76 -1.22 6.03 14.03
C VAL A 76 -0.85 5.98 12.54
N LEU A 77 -0.95 7.11 11.87
CA LEU A 77 -0.61 7.23 10.46
C LEU A 77 0.87 7.57 10.29
N LEU A 78 1.48 6.95 9.29
CA LEU A 78 2.86 7.18 8.86
C LEU A 78 2.82 7.89 7.50
N VAL A 79 3.80 8.75 7.24
CA VAL A 79 4.07 9.24 5.89
C VAL A 79 4.83 8.15 5.15
N GLN A 80 4.22 7.58 4.12
CA GLN A 80 4.85 6.63 3.20
C GLN A 80 5.28 7.37 1.93
N ILE A 81 6.52 7.17 1.49
CA ILE A 81 7.03 7.64 0.20
C ILE A 81 7.43 6.44 -0.62
N ALA A 82 6.78 6.23 -1.77
CA ALA A 82 7.13 5.20 -2.73
C ALA A 82 7.67 5.85 -4.01
N ALA A 83 8.95 5.60 -4.32
CA ALA A 83 9.56 5.96 -5.59
C ALA A 83 9.55 4.75 -6.52
N ILE A 84 8.91 4.90 -7.69
CA ILE A 84 8.63 3.81 -8.62
C ILE A 84 9.16 4.20 -10.00
N ASP A 85 10.01 3.37 -10.59
CA ASP A 85 10.52 3.57 -11.95
C ASP A 85 10.51 2.30 -12.81
N HIS A 86 10.57 2.52 -14.12
CA HIS A 86 10.77 1.49 -15.16
C HIS A 86 12.16 1.60 -15.80
N GLY A 87 13.13 2.10 -15.04
CA GLY A 87 14.50 2.35 -15.49
C GLY A 87 15.34 1.06 -15.62
N PRO A 88 16.67 1.20 -15.74
CA PRO A 88 17.57 0.06 -15.93
C PRO A 88 17.66 -0.88 -14.73
N GLY A 89 17.19 -0.46 -13.55
CA GLY A 89 17.42 -1.15 -12.28
C GLY A 89 18.83 -0.93 -11.72
N ILE A 90 19.08 -1.50 -10.55
CA ILE A 90 20.33 -1.41 -9.80
C ILE A 90 21.00 -2.80 -9.82
N GLY A 91 22.22 -2.87 -10.33
CA GLY A 91 22.96 -4.14 -10.46
C GLY A 91 23.40 -4.73 -9.12
N ASP A 92 23.89 -3.88 -8.20
CA ASP A 92 24.29 -4.28 -6.84
C ASP A 92 23.55 -3.40 -5.82
N VAL A 93 22.43 -3.93 -5.33
CA VAL A 93 21.57 -3.24 -4.35
C VAL A 93 22.28 -3.04 -3.00
N PRO A 94 22.93 -4.06 -2.39
CA PRO A 94 23.70 -3.86 -1.17
C PRO A 94 24.76 -2.76 -1.28
N ALA A 95 25.50 -2.70 -2.40
CA ALA A 95 26.48 -1.66 -2.64
C ALA A 95 25.81 -0.27 -2.77
N ALA A 96 24.70 -0.17 -3.49
CA ALA A 96 23.95 1.09 -3.64
C ALA A 96 23.35 1.62 -2.33
N LEU A 97 23.12 0.75 -1.35
CA LEU A 97 22.67 1.12 0.01
C LEU A 97 23.82 1.46 0.95
N SER A 98 25.06 1.15 0.58
CA SER A 98 26.26 1.45 1.36
C SER A 98 26.70 2.89 1.10
N ASP A 99 27.15 3.58 2.15
CA ASP A 99 27.61 4.96 2.02
C ASP A 99 28.82 5.06 1.06
N GLY A 100 28.77 6.04 0.16
CA GLY A 100 29.87 6.37 -0.74
C GLY A 100 29.82 5.69 -2.10
N PHE A 101 28.81 4.86 -2.41
CA PHE A 101 28.62 4.29 -3.74
C PHE A 101 27.95 5.32 -4.67
N SER A 102 28.76 6.01 -5.47
CA SER A 102 28.28 6.78 -6.63
C SER A 102 29.17 6.53 -7.83
N THR A 103 28.53 6.11 -8.93
CA THR A 103 29.16 6.01 -10.25
C THR A 103 29.15 7.35 -11.01
N ALA A 104 28.60 8.42 -10.44
CA ALA A 104 28.50 9.73 -11.08
C ALA A 104 28.57 10.90 -10.08
N ARG A 105 29.75 11.56 -10.00
CA ARG A 105 30.12 12.90 -9.45
C ARG A 105 29.06 13.71 -8.65
N SER A 106 28.33 13.09 -7.74
CA SER A 106 27.54 13.71 -6.70
C SER A 106 27.59 12.80 -5.49
N LEU A 107 27.64 13.39 -4.30
CA LEU A 107 27.81 12.71 -3.01
C LEU A 107 26.90 11.48 -2.93
N GLY A 108 27.50 10.30 -3.09
CA GLY A 108 26.84 9.00 -3.27
C GLY A 108 26.25 8.42 -2.00
N ALA A 109 25.36 9.17 -1.36
CA ALA A 109 24.80 8.82 -0.05
C ALA A 109 23.26 8.79 -0.03
N GLY A 110 22.56 9.04 -1.14
CA GLY A 110 21.11 9.28 -1.13
C GLY A 110 20.28 8.13 -0.55
N LEU A 111 20.43 6.91 -1.09
CA LEU A 111 19.67 5.74 -0.61
C LEU A 111 20.10 5.29 0.80
N GLY A 112 21.39 5.34 1.11
CA GLY A 112 21.90 5.07 2.46
C GLY A 112 21.38 6.06 3.50
N THR A 113 21.26 7.34 3.11
CA THR A 113 20.65 8.40 3.94
C THR A 113 19.17 8.15 4.15
N CYS A 114 18.42 7.79 3.09
CA CYS A 114 17.01 7.41 3.25
C CYS A 114 16.85 6.27 4.25
N ARG A 115 17.69 5.23 4.16
CA ARG A 115 17.68 4.09 5.07
C ARG A 115 17.95 4.47 6.53
N ARG A 116 18.83 5.44 6.79
CA ARG A 116 19.14 5.91 8.15
C ARG A 116 18.04 6.79 8.74
N VAL A 117 17.46 7.64 7.92
CA VAL A 117 16.57 8.72 8.36
C VAL A 117 15.13 8.22 8.51
N ALA A 118 14.69 7.31 7.64
CA ALA A 118 13.38 6.68 7.73
C ALA A 118 13.27 5.74 8.94
N ASP A 119 12.04 5.43 9.35
CA ASP A 119 11.78 4.37 10.35
C ASP A 119 11.85 2.99 9.71
N ASP A 120 11.41 2.91 8.46
CA ASP A 120 11.45 1.73 7.63
C ASP A 120 11.83 2.15 6.22
N PHE A 121 12.72 1.38 5.60
CA PHE A 121 13.19 1.61 4.25
C PHE A 121 13.43 0.27 3.56
N THR A 122 12.69 0.02 2.48
CA THR A 122 12.83 -1.18 1.67
C THR A 122 13.05 -0.80 0.21
N LEU A 123 13.97 -1.50 -0.45
CA LEU A 123 14.34 -1.27 -1.84
C LEU A 123 14.24 -2.59 -2.59
N HIS A 124 13.49 -2.60 -3.69
CA HIS A 124 13.46 -3.71 -4.63
C HIS A 124 13.86 -3.21 -6.01
N SER A 125 14.85 -3.84 -6.63
CA SER A 125 15.28 -3.52 -7.99
C SER A 125 15.43 -4.78 -8.81
N ALA A 126 15.05 -4.70 -10.09
CA ALA A 126 15.20 -5.80 -11.03
C ALA A 126 15.84 -5.28 -12.33
N PRO A 127 16.94 -5.91 -12.81
CA PRO A 127 17.63 -5.49 -14.03
C PRO A 127 16.68 -5.36 -15.22
N GLY A 128 16.69 -4.21 -15.89
CA GLY A 128 15.85 -3.89 -17.04
C GLY A 128 14.36 -3.71 -16.73
N ARG A 129 13.93 -3.84 -15.47
CA ARG A 129 12.53 -3.63 -15.06
C ARG A 129 12.33 -2.41 -14.17
N GLY A 130 13.40 -1.88 -13.58
CA GLY A 130 13.40 -0.68 -12.76
C GLY A 130 13.44 -0.95 -11.25
N THR A 131 13.25 0.11 -10.48
CA THR A 131 13.40 0.11 -9.02
C THR A 131 12.14 0.61 -8.33
N VAL A 132 11.88 0.06 -7.14
CA VAL A 132 10.87 0.51 -6.18
C VAL A 132 11.59 0.74 -4.86
N ALA A 133 11.61 1.99 -4.40
CA ALA A 133 12.11 2.37 -3.07
C ALA A 133 10.94 2.85 -2.22
N LEU A 134 10.75 2.27 -1.04
CA LEU A 134 9.68 2.62 -0.12
C LEU A 134 10.26 3.03 1.23
N ALA A 135 9.84 4.19 1.73
CA ALA A 135 10.24 4.72 3.02
C ALA A 135 9.00 5.06 3.86
N ARG A 136 9.05 4.80 5.16
CA ARG A 136 8.02 5.26 6.11
C ARG A 136 8.63 6.08 7.23
N ILE A 137 7.95 7.19 7.56
CA ILE A 137 8.34 8.12 8.61
C ILE A 137 7.10 8.46 9.44
N GLY A 138 7.10 8.09 10.73
CA GLY A 138 6.07 8.44 11.71
C GLY A 138 6.52 9.51 12.70
N ALA A 139 5.63 9.87 13.63
CA ALA A 139 5.96 10.75 14.75
C ALA A 139 7.03 10.12 15.65
N ALA A 140 7.85 10.93 16.32
CA ALA A 140 8.94 10.44 17.17
C ALA A 140 8.46 9.46 18.27
N ALA A 141 7.30 9.74 18.87
CA ALA A 141 6.66 8.88 19.86
C ALA A 141 6.27 7.49 19.33
N ALA A 142 6.10 7.33 18.01
CA ALA A 142 5.74 6.07 17.38
C ALA A 142 6.95 5.14 17.13
N ARG A 143 8.20 5.65 17.21
CA ARG A 143 9.43 4.83 17.06
C ARG A 143 9.62 3.79 18.18
N GLY A 144 8.83 3.86 19.25
CA GLY A 144 8.92 2.99 20.43
C GLY A 144 7.87 1.88 20.51
N ALA A 145 6.98 1.74 19.52
CA ALA A 145 6.13 0.55 19.42
C ALA A 145 7.06 -0.65 19.19
N GLY A 146 7.00 -1.65 20.08
CA GLY A 146 8.00 -2.72 20.23
C GLY A 146 8.36 -3.49 18.95
N PRO A 147 9.43 -4.31 19.01
CA PRO A 147 9.98 -4.96 17.83
C PRO A 147 8.93 -5.77 17.05
N ALA A 148 9.00 -5.72 15.72
CA ALA A 148 8.19 -6.49 14.77
C ALA A 148 8.12 -8.00 15.07
N ALA A 149 9.03 -8.52 15.90
CA ALA A 149 9.17 -9.91 16.32
C ALA A 149 7.94 -10.52 17.02
N THR A 150 7.00 -9.73 17.54
CA THR A 150 5.78 -10.25 18.19
C THR A 150 4.56 -10.33 17.26
N HIS A 151 4.64 -9.78 16.05
CA HIS A 151 3.50 -9.70 15.15
C HIS A 151 3.57 -10.78 14.07
N GLU A 152 2.56 -11.65 13.98
CA GLU A 152 2.52 -12.74 13.00
C GLU A 152 2.08 -12.31 11.59
N LEU A 153 1.45 -11.13 11.48
CA LEU A 153 0.87 -10.62 10.25
C LEU A 153 1.26 -9.15 10.02
N ARG A 154 1.44 -8.81 8.76
CA ARG A 154 1.70 -7.46 8.28
C ARG A 154 0.90 -7.18 7.02
N ALA A 155 0.49 -5.94 6.86
CA ALA A 155 -0.11 -5.48 5.62
C ALA A 155 0.45 -4.14 5.20
N GLY A 156 0.28 -3.83 3.92
CA GLY A 156 0.75 -2.60 3.32
C GLY A 156 0.15 -2.46 1.93
N GLY A 157 0.07 -1.23 1.45
CA GLY A 157 -0.51 -0.95 0.15
C GLY A 157 0.03 0.33 -0.44
N VAL A 158 -0.34 0.56 -1.69
CA VAL A 158 -0.16 1.82 -2.40
C VAL A 158 -1.46 2.21 -3.06
N ASN A 159 -1.67 3.51 -3.20
CA ASN A 159 -2.81 4.08 -3.87
C ASN A 159 -2.35 5.13 -4.88
N VAL A 160 -2.97 5.16 -6.05
CA VAL A 160 -2.71 6.15 -7.11
C VAL A 160 -4.02 6.82 -7.48
N PRO A 161 -4.14 8.14 -7.28
CA PRO A 161 -5.33 8.86 -7.64
C PRO A 161 -5.44 9.05 -9.16
N PHE A 162 -6.66 8.96 -9.69
CA PHE A 162 -6.91 9.22 -11.10
C PHE A 162 -6.52 10.65 -11.49
N GLY A 163 -5.80 10.80 -12.60
CA GLY A 163 -5.47 12.11 -13.19
C GLY A 163 -4.63 13.02 -12.29
N GLY A 164 -3.91 12.48 -11.31
CA GLY A 164 -3.08 13.26 -10.38
C GLY A 164 -3.91 14.08 -9.37
N ALA A 165 -5.16 13.68 -9.10
CA ALA A 165 -5.98 14.31 -8.07
C ALA A 165 -5.35 14.13 -6.68
N GLU A 166 -5.64 15.02 -5.72
CA GLU A 166 -5.12 14.89 -4.35
C GLU A 166 -5.88 13.84 -3.50
N THR A 167 -6.98 13.29 -4.04
CA THR A 167 -7.82 12.28 -3.38
C THR A 167 -8.14 11.17 -4.34
N SER A 168 -7.96 9.92 -3.89
CA SER A 168 -8.37 8.74 -4.66
C SER A 168 -9.80 8.30 -4.31
N GLY A 169 -10.53 7.84 -5.33
CA GLY A 169 -11.76 7.06 -5.18
C GLY A 169 -11.57 5.73 -4.48
N ASP A 170 -10.36 5.18 -4.50
CA ASP A 170 -10.00 3.93 -3.84
C ASP A 170 -9.47 4.16 -2.43
N ALA A 171 -9.70 3.22 -1.53
CA ALA A 171 -9.11 3.20 -0.20
C ALA A 171 -8.88 1.77 0.29
N TRP A 172 -7.93 1.60 1.20
CA TRP A 172 -7.73 0.35 1.91
C TRP A 172 -7.61 0.60 3.41
N ALA A 173 -7.91 -0.42 4.22
CA ALA A 173 -7.79 -0.37 5.67
C ALA A 173 -7.22 -1.67 6.21
N TRP A 174 -6.47 -1.55 7.29
CA TRP A 174 -5.82 -2.66 7.98
C TRP A 174 -6.08 -2.53 9.48
N VAL A 175 -6.88 -3.43 10.03
CA VAL A 175 -7.40 -3.31 11.40
C VAL A 175 -7.20 -4.63 12.13
N ARG A 176 -6.61 -4.58 13.33
CA ARG A 176 -6.53 -5.71 14.25
C ARG A 176 -7.63 -5.59 15.30
N SER A 177 -8.23 -6.73 15.66
CA SER A 177 -9.16 -6.86 16.78
C SER A 177 -8.94 -8.23 17.44
N GLY A 178 -8.27 -8.24 18.59
CA GLY A 178 -7.80 -9.48 19.23
C GLY A 178 -6.90 -10.30 18.31
N GLU A 179 -7.28 -11.56 18.05
CA GLU A 179 -6.58 -12.51 17.16
C GLU A 179 -6.93 -12.35 15.67
N ARG A 180 -7.91 -11.49 15.37
CA ARG A 180 -8.38 -11.24 14.01
C ARG A 180 -7.67 -10.04 13.43
N ALA A 181 -7.24 -10.18 12.19
CA ALA A 181 -6.67 -9.09 11.43
C ALA A 181 -7.39 -8.96 10.09
N THR A 182 -7.97 -7.79 9.85
CA THR A 182 -8.89 -7.52 8.74
C THR A 182 -8.25 -6.53 7.77
N LEU A 183 -8.01 -6.99 6.55
CA LEU A 183 -7.63 -6.16 5.40
C LEU A 183 -8.88 -5.92 4.54
N MET A 184 -9.14 -4.66 4.23
CA MET A 184 -10.25 -4.24 3.38
C MET A 184 -9.76 -3.34 2.27
N LEU A 185 -10.31 -3.48 1.07
CA LEU A 185 -10.11 -2.57 -0.05
C LEU A 185 -11.47 -2.19 -0.61
N ALA A 186 -11.67 -0.89 -0.85
CA ALA A 186 -12.88 -0.30 -1.38
C ALA A 186 -12.57 0.61 -2.56
N ASP A 187 -13.33 0.45 -3.63
CA ASP A 187 -13.34 1.29 -4.84
C ASP A 187 -14.69 2.02 -4.86
N GLY A 188 -14.65 3.32 -4.57
CA GLY A 188 -15.84 4.18 -4.55
C GLY A 188 -16.32 4.48 -5.97
N LEU A 189 -17.62 4.42 -6.24
CA LEU A 189 -18.11 4.50 -7.62
C LEU A 189 -17.75 5.81 -8.36
N GLY A 190 -17.03 5.64 -9.47
CA GLY A 190 -16.50 6.71 -10.30
C GLY A 190 -15.23 7.30 -9.71
N HIS A 191 -14.93 8.57 -10.00
CA HIS A 191 -13.72 9.22 -9.51
C HIS A 191 -14.01 10.51 -8.74
N GLY A 192 -12.98 11.03 -8.06
CA GLY A 192 -13.00 12.32 -7.39
C GLY A 192 -13.71 12.32 -6.02
N PRO A 193 -14.07 13.50 -5.49
CA PRO A 193 -14.45 13.64 -4.07
C PRO A 193 -15.65 12.80 -3.62
N GLN A 194 -16.60 12.51 -4.51
CA GLN A 194 -17.77 11.69 -4.16
C GLN A 194 -17.44 10.19 -4.08
N ALA A 195 -16.55 9.70 -4.94
CA ALA A 195 -16.02 8.34 -4.86
C ALA A 195 -15.17 8.19 -3.59
N ALA A 196 -14.25 9.13 -3.37
CA ALA A 196 -13.40 9.19 -2.19
C ALA A 196 -14.22 9.26 -0.88
N ARG A 197 -15.37 9.93 -0.88
CA ARG A 197 -16.30 9.94 0.27
C ARG A 197 -16.85 8.54 0.57
N ALA A 198 -17.21 7.76 -0.46
CA ALA A 198 -17.75 6.41 -0.29
C ALA A 198 -16.68 5.44 0.25
N SER A 199 -15.48 5.45 -0.33
CA SER A 199 -14.37 4.60 0.14
C SER A 199 -13.85 5.03 1.53
N THR A 200 -13.83 6.34 1.84
CA THR A 200 -13.54 6.83 3.20
C THR A 200 -14.55 6.32 4.22
N ALA A 201 -15.85 6.39 3.91
CA ALA A 201 -16.88 5.85 4.81
C ALA A 201 -16.71 4.34 5.03
N ALA A 202 -16.22 3.60 4.02
CA ALA A 202 -15.91 2.19 4.16
C ALA A 202 -14.73 1.95 5.12
N VAL A 203 -13.66 2.74 5.00
CA VAL A 203 -12.52 2.71 5.92
C VAL A 203 -12.97 3.01 7.35
N GLU A 204 -13.76 4.05 7.57
CA GLU A 204 -14.27 4.39 8.91
C GLU A 204 -15.14 3.27 9.48
N ALA A 205 -16.06 2.72 8.68
CA ALA A 205 -16.96 1.66 9.13
C ALA A 205 -16.23 0.35 9.47
N VAL A 206 -15.16 -0.01 8.74
CA VAL A 206 -14.44 -1.27 9.02
C VAL A 206 -13.73 -1.24 10.36
N HIS A 207 -13.26 -0.08 10.84
CA HIS A 207 -12.67 0.03 12.17
C HIS A 207 -13.68 -0.34 13.27
N GLY A 208 -14.96 0.01 13.09
CA GLY A 208 -16.03 -0.34 14.03
C GLY A 208 -16.54 -1.79 13.93
N CYS A 209 -16.25 -2.50 12.84
CA CYS A 209 -16.77 -3.86 12.62
C CYS A 209 -15.71 -4.94 12.36
N ALA A 210 -14.41 -4.63 12.43
CA ALA A 210 -13.30 -5.56 12.16
C ALA A 210 -13.27 -6.82 13.04
N HIS A 211 -13.99 -6.81 14.18
CA HIS A 211 -14.18 -7.97 15.04
C HIS A 211 -15.19 -8.98 14.48
N LEU A 212 -16.09 -8.55 13.59
CA LEU A 212 -17.10 -9.38 12.95
C LEU A 212 -16.51 -10.18 11.77
N THR A 213 -17.25 -11.16 11.29
CA THR A 213 -16.84 -11.91 10.08
C THR A 213 -16.89 -11.03 8.83
N PRO A 214 -16.18 -11.36 7.72
CA PRO A 214 -16.23 -10.57 6.49
C PRO A 214 -17.63 -10.34 5.94
N ALA A 215 -18.52 -11.34 5.98
CA ALA A 215 -19.89 -11.16 5.50
C ALA A 215 -20.73 -10.24 6.41
N GLU A 216 -20.45 -10.22 7.72
CA GLU A 216 -21.08 -9.28 8.66
C GLU A 216 -20.53 -7.87 8.52
N CYS A 217 -19.21 -7.72 8.36
CA CYS A 217 -18.56 -6.45 8.03
C CYS A 217 -19.23 -5.83 6.80
N LEU A 218 -19.38 -6.60 5.72
CA LEU A 218 -20.03 -6.12 4.49
C LEU A 218 -21.48 -5.65 4.70
N ARG A 219 -22.22 -6.21 5.68
CA ARG A 219 -23.57 -5.71 6.03
C ARG A 219 -23.52 -4.37 6.77
N GLN A 220 -22.52 -4.18 7.64
CA GLN A 220 -22.31 -2.91 8.33
C GLN A 220 -21.85 -1.84 7.35
N LEU A 221 -20.89 -2.16 6.48
CA LEU A 221 -20.44 -1.33 5.36
C LEU A 221 -21.62 -0.93 4.45
N ASP A 222 -22.48 -1.89 4.09
CA ASP A 222 -23.67 -1.60 3.28
C ASP A 222 -24.61 -0.58 3.94
N THR A 223 -24.74 -0.60 5.26
CA THR A 223 -25.53 0.40 5.98
C THR A 223 -24.81 1.76 6.02
N ALA A 224 -23.50 1.76 6.31
CA ALA A 224 -22.69 2.96 6.41
C ALA A 224 -22.55 3.72 5.07
N LEU A 225 -22.56 3.00 3.95
CA LEU A 225 -22.41 3.58 2.62
C LEU A 225 -23.74 4.08 2.02
N ARG A 226 -24.89 3.88 2.68
CA ARG A 226 -26.18 4.43 2.19
C ARG A 226 -26.12 5.94 2.12
N GLY A 227 -26.56 6.49 0.99
CA GLY A 227 -26.50 7.94 0.72
C GLY A 227 -25.13 8.43 0.21
N THR A 228 -24.17 7.53 -0.01
CA THR A 228 -22.99 7.78 -0.83
C THR A 228 -23.22 7.26 -2.26
N ARG A 229 -22.21 7.31 -3.13
CA ARG A 229 -22.25 6.62 -4.43
C ARG A 229 -22.18 5.09 -4.32
N GLY A 230 -21.88 4.57 -3.13
CA GLY A 230 -21.53 3.17 -2.91
C GLY A 230 -20.11 2.85 -3.36
N ALA A 231 -19.72 1.61 -3.11
CA ALA A 231 -18.39 1.11 -3.47
C ALA A 231 -18.42 -0.38 -3.82
N ALA A 232 -17.48 -0.82 -4.66
CA ALA A 232 -17.05 -2.20 -4.65
C ALA A 232 -16.12 -2.41 -3.45
N VAL A 233 -16.29 -3.50 -2.70
CA VAL A 233 -15.55 -3.75 -1.45
C VAL A 233 -15.17 -5.22 -1.33
N ALA A 234 -13.92 -5.49 -0.99
CA ALA A 234 -13.49 -6.81 -0.54
C ALA A 234 -12.97 -6.74 0.90
N VAL A 235 -13.31 -7.75 1.69
CA VAL A 235 -12.87 -7.91 3.09
C VAL A 235 -12.21 -9.28 3.23
N ALA A 236 -10.96 -9.27 3.65
CA ALA A 236 -10.18 -10.44 3.99
C ALA A 236 -9.82 -10.40 5.46
N GLN A 237 -10.07 -11.47 6.19
CA GLN A 237 -9.80 -11.56 7.62
C GLN A 237 -9.02 -12.82 7.93
N VAL A 238 -7.86 -12.66 8.55
CA VAL A 238 -7.08 -13.78 9.08
C VAL A 238 -7.37 -13.92 10.56
N ASP A 239 -7.73 -15.13 10.97
CA ASP A 239 -7.80 -15.56 12.36
C ASP A 239 -6.52 -16.35 12.64
N SER A 240 -5.57 -15.71 13.35
CA SER A 240 -4.23 -16.26 13.56
C SER A 240 -4.26 -17.50 14.45
N GLY A 241 -5.10 -17.48 15.49
CA GLY A 241 -5.31 -18.63 16.38
C GLY A 241 -5.93 -19.84 15.68
N ALA A 242 -6.79 -19.62 14.69
CA ALA A 242 -7.41 -20.69 13.90
C ALA A 242 -6.60 -21.10 12.64
N GLY A 243 -5.57 -20.34 12.26
CA GLY A 243 -4.84 -20.54 11.01
C GLY A 243 -5.77 -20.46 9.79
N LEU A 244 -6.71 -19.52 9.78
CA LEU A 244 -7.79 -19.44 8.79
C LEU A 244 -7.89 -18.05 8.17
N LEU A 245 -7.95 -18.00 6.83
CA LEU A 245 -8.37 -16.85 6.05
C LEU A 245 -9.87 -16.96 5.71
N ARG A 246 -10.61 -15.90 6.01
CA ARG A 246 -11.99 -15.69 5.56
C ARG A 246 -12.01 -14.55 4.54
N PHE A 247 -12.74 -14.73 3.45
CA PHE A 247 -12.87 -13.72 2.41
C PHE A 247 -14.32 -13.54 1.98
N ALA A 248 -14.74 -12.30 1.80
CA ALA A 248 -15.98 -11.95 1.11
C ALA A 248 -15.79 -10.64 0.35
N GLY A 249 -16.34 -10.57 -0.87
CA GLY A 249 -16.29 -9.36 -1.68
C GLY A 249 -17.57 -9.11 -2.47
N ILE A 250 -17.84 -7.85 -2.74
CA ILE A 250 -18.95 -7.34 -3.56
C ILE A 250 -18.36 -6.35 -4.56
N GLY A 251 -18.67 -6.53 -5.85
CA GLY A 251 -18.18 -5.70 -6.94
C GLY A 251 -16.99 -6.33 -7.68
N ASN A 252 -16.12 -5.47 -8.19
CA ASN A 252 -14.99 -5.75 -9.09
C ASN A 252 -13.63 -5.85 -8.37
N ILE A 253 -13.55 -5.69 -7.05
CA ILE A 253 -12.29 -5.84 -6.32
C ILE A 253 -11.72 -7.24 -6.52
N GLY A 254 -10.50 -7.29 -7.09
CA GLY A 254 -9.75 -8.51 -7.34
C GLY A 254 -9.01 -8.98 -6.10
N ALA A 255 -8.94 -10.30 -5.91
CA ALA A 255 -8.24 -10.93 -4.81
C ALA A 255 -7.41 -12.13 -5.29
N ARG A 256 -6.10 -12.11 -5.04
CA ARG A 256 -5.15 -13.14 -5.44
C ARG A 256 -4.46 -13.71 -4.20
N LEU A 257 -4.71 -14.97 -3.88
CA LEU A 257 -4.06 -15.68 -2.77
C LEU A 257 -2.95 -16.58 -3.32
N ARG A 258 -1.72 -16.40 -2.84
CA ARG A 258 -0.60 -17.30 -3.16
C ARG A 258 -0.78 -18.63 -2.42
N GLU A 259 -0.67 -19.71 -3.16
CA GLU A 259 -0.66 -21.10 -2.68
C GLU A 259 0.54 -21.81 -3.30
N GLY A 260 1.62 -21.99 -2.53
CA GLY A 260 2.89 -22.46 -3.07
C GLY A 260 3.41 -21.50 -4.15
N ASP A 261 3.55 -21.98 -5.38
CA ASP A 261 3.99 -21.19 -6.54
C ASP A 261 2.84 -20.74 -7.46
N THR A 262 1.59 -20.91 -7.01
CA THR A 262 0.41 -20.57 -7.80
C THR A 262 -0.39 -19.44 -7.15
N TRP A 263 -1.19 -18.75 -7.96
CA TRP A 263 -2.11 -17.71 -7.51
C TRP A 263 -3.56 -18.16 -7.71
N ARG A 264 -4.29 -18.31 -6.61
CA ARG A 264 -5.72 -18.58 -6.61
C ARG A 264 -6.52 -17.27 -6.64
N HIS A 265 -7.54 -17.21 -7.48
CA HIS A 265 -8.51 -16.11 -7.48
C HIS A 265 -9.58 -16.35 -6.41
N LEU A 266 -9.83 -15.36 -5.55
CA LEU A 266 -10.99 -15.35 -4.65
C LEU A 266 -12.08 -14.47 -5.27
N LEU A 267 -13.31 -14.96 -5.30
CA LEU A 267 -14.35 -14.36 -6.13
C LEU A 267 -15.24 -13.39 -5.35
N SER A 268 -15.27 -12.13 -5.82
CA SER A 268 -16.26 -11.14 -5.43
C SER A 268 -17.59 -11.40 -6.14
N ARG A 269 -18.71 -11.02 -5.50
CA ARG A 269 -20.05 -11.15 -6.08
C ARG A 269 -20.48 -9.87 -6.77
N PRO A 270 -21.27 -9.92 -7.85
CA PRO A 270 -21.84 -8.73 -8.45
C PRO A 270 -22.66 -7.91 -7.43
N GLY A 271 -22.46 -6.59 -7.43
CA GLY A 271 -23.16 -5.65 -6.58
C GLY A 271 -22.31 -4.43 -6.24
N ILE A 272 -22.93 -3.48 -5.55
CA ILE A 272 -22.36 -2.22 -5.07
C ILE A 272 -22.82 -2.04 -3.62
N VAL A 273 -21.87 -2.03 -2.68
CA VAL A 273 -22.13 -1.84 -1.26
C VAL A 273 -22.72 -0.45 -1.03
N GLY A 274 -23.85 -0.35 -0.32
CA GLY A 274 -24.57 0.90 -0.07
C GLY A 274 -25.60 1.28 -1.14
N VAL A 275 -25.66 0.55 -2.26
CA VAL A 275 -26.64 0.78 -3.35
C VAL A 275 -27.47 -0.48 -3.60
N HIS A 276 -26.82 -1.58 -3.99
CA HIS A 276 -27.48 -2.86 -4.24
C HIS A 276 -26.48 -3.99 -4.05
N ARG A 277 -26.77 -4.91 -3.13
CA ARG A 277 -25.97 -6.11 -2.91
C ARG A 277 -26.82 -7.39 -2.90
N PRO A 278 -26.21 -8.57 -3.10
CA PRO A 278 -26.90 -9.84 -2.90
C PRO A 278 -27.47 -9.97 -1.47
N GLY A 279 -28.66 -10.55 -1.36
CA GLY A 279 -29.29 -10.81 -0.06
C GLY A 279 -28.49 -11.81 0.80
N THR A 280 -27.93 -12.84 0.16
CA THR A 280 -27.00 -13.78 0.80
C THR A 280 -25.56 -13.35 0.53
N LEU A 281 -24.74 -13.24 1.57
CA LEU A 281 -23.30 -13.05 1.47
C LEU A 281 -22.61 -14.34 1.91
N ARG A 282 -21.81 -14.95 1.03
CA ARG A 282 -21.03 -16.14 1.38
C ARG A 282 -19.58 -15.74 1.62
N GLU A 283 -18.95 -16.51 2.48
CA GLU A 283 -17.54 -16.41 2.79
C GLU A 283 -16.81 -17.59 2.15
N GLU A 284 -15.67 -17.31 1.51
CA GLU A 284 -14.67 -18.33 1.28
C GLU A 284 -13.83 -18.51 2.55
N ARG A 285 -13.52 -19.77 2.87
CA ARG A 285 -12.71 -20.15 4.05
C ARG A 285 -11.54 -20.99 3.56
N LEU A 286 -10.34 -20.53 3.86
CA LEU A 286 -9.09 -21.04 3.29
C LEU A 286 -8.06 -21.20 4.42
N PRO A 287 -7.24 -22.26 4.41
CA PRO A 287 -6.12 -22.36 5.35
C PRO A 287 -5.18 -21.16 5.19
N TRP A 288 -4.74 -20.58 6.31
CA TRP A 288 -3.71 -19.56 6.35
C TRP A 288 -2.44 -20.14 6.97
N ALA A 289 -1.32 -19.94 6.29
CA ALA A 289 -0.01 -20.48 6.65
C ALA A 289 1.09 -19.44 6.38
N ALA A 290 2.30 -19.70 6.88
CA ALA A 290 3.42 -18.77 6.84
C ALA A 290 3.95 -18.48 5.42
N ASP A 291 3.55 -19.26 4.42
CA ASP A 291 3.91 -19.11 3.00
C ASP A 291 2.84 -18.35 2.19
N ARG A 292 1.75 -17.95 2.82
CA ARG A 292 0.61 -17.32 2.14
C ARG A 292 0.87 -15.84 1.91
N THR A 293 0.34 -15.32 0.81
CA THR A 293 0.32 -13.88 0.54
C THR A 293 -0.97 -13.58 -0.18
N LEU A 294 -1.72 -12.61 0.32
CA LEU A 294 -2.95 -12.15 -0.32
C LEU A 294 -2.71 -10.77 -0.92
N VAL A 295 -3.08 -10.59 -2.18
CA VAL A 295 -3.11 -9.30 -2.86
C VAL A 295 -4.55 -8.95 -3.20
N LEU A 296 -5.02 -7.82 -2.67
CA LEU A 296 -6.25 -7.16 -3.08
C LEU A 296 -5.90 -6.02 -4.06
N HIS A 297 -6.71 -5.82 -5.08
CA HIS A 297 -6.53 -4.71 -6.01
C HIS A 297 -7.88 -4.22 -6.55
N SER A 298 -8.00 -2.92 -6.82
CA SER A 298 -9.10 -2.37 -7.61
C SER A 298 -8.94 -2.73 -9.10
N ASP A 299 -9.91 -2.33 -9.92
CA ASP A 299 -9.93 -2.63 -11.35
C ASP A 299 -9.00 -1.75 -12.20
N GLY A 300 -8.34 -0.77 -11.56
CA GLY A 300 -7.23 -0.03 -12.17
C GLY A 300 -6.04 -0.91 -12.55
N LEU A 301 -5.89 -2.10 -11.95
CA LEU A 301 -5.02 -3.16 -12.45
C LEU A 301 -5.71 -3.98 -13.55
N PRO A 302 -5.04 -4.27 -14.69
CA PRO A 302 -5.64 -5.05 -15.77
C PRO A 302 -6.12 -6.42 -15.30
N SER A 303 -7.27 -6.88 -15.80
CA SER A 303 -7.89 -8.15 -15.39
C SER A 303 -7.01 -9.41 -15.57
N ARG A 304 -6.05 -9.38 -16.51
CA ARG A 304 -5.08 -10.47 -16.77
C ARG A 304 -3.76 -10.32 -16.00
N TRP A 305 -3.64 -9.31 -15.15
CA TRP A 305 -2.44 -9.09 -14.35
C TRP A 305 -2.21 -10.27 -13.39
N THR A 306 -0.93 -10.63 -13.23
CA THR A 306 -0.48 -11.70 -12.33
C THR A 306 0.47 -11.09 -11.30
N PRO A 307 0.30 -11.37 -10.00
CA PRO A 307 1.18 -10.81 -9.00
C PRO A 307 2.62 -11.33 -9.10
N PRO A 308 3.59 -10.58 -8.54
CA PRO A 308 5.00 -10.97 -8.58
C PRO A 308 5.23 -12.33 -7.91
N ALA A 309 6.03 -13.20 -8.54
CA ALA A 309 6.28 -14.56 -8.05
C ALA A 309 7.59 -14.71 -7.25
N GLY A 310 8.49 -13.73 -7.29
CA GLY A 310 9.79 -13.81 -6.61
C GLY A 310 9.66 -13.92 -5.09
N THR A 311 10.20 -15.00 -4.50
CA THR A 311 10.11 -15.27 -3.06
C THR A 311 10.76 -14.16 -2.22
N GLU A 312 11.87 -13.58 -2.68
CA GLU A 312 12.51 -12.45 -2.01
C GLU A 312 11.58 -11.24 -1.94
N LEU A 313 10.91 -10.92 -3.04
CA LEU A 313 9.96 -9.81 -3.09
C LEU A 313 8.75 -10.07 -2.19
N LEU A 314 8.21 -11.29 -2.16
CA LEU A 314 7.09 -11.60 -1.25
C LEU A 314 7.49 -11.64 0.23
N SER A 315 8.79 -11.82 0.51
CA SER A 315 9.33 -11.70 1.85
C SER A 315 9.65 -10.23 2.22
N ALA A 316 9.72 -9.32 1.23
CA ALA A 316 9.89 -7.89 1.45
C ALA A 316 8.64 -7.26 2.09
N ASP A 317 8.69 -5.96 2.35
CA ASP A 317 7.55 -5.22 2.86
C ASP A 317 6.30 -5.37 1.95
N PRO A 318 5.09 -5.62 2.49
CA PRO A 318 3.88 -5.78 1.69
C PRO A 318 3.55 -4.58 0.78
N ALA A 319 3.85 -3.34 1.18
CA ALA A 319 3.65 -2.18 0.33
C ALA A 319 4.66 -2.11 -0.83
N VAL A 320 5.84 -2.71 -0.69
CA VAL A 320 6.78 -2.87 -1.82
C VAL A 320 6.23 -3.88 -2.82
N VAL A 321 5.64 -4.98 -2.36
CA VAL A 321 4.92 -5.91 -3.24
C VAL A 321 3.78 -5.19 -3.97
N ALA A 322 3.03 -4.33 -3.27
CA ALA A 322 1.98 -3.51 -3.85
C ALA A 322 2.51 -2.52 -4.91
N ALA A 323 3.59 -1.79 -4.59
CA ALA A 323 4.22 -0.84 -5.50
C ALA A 323 4.84 -1.53 -6.75
N VAL A 324 5.46 -2.70 -6.58
CA VAL A 324 5.95 -3.50 -7.71
C VAL A 324 4.78 -4.01 -8.55
N SER A 325 3.68 -4.41 -7.92
CA SER A 325 2.46 -4.85 -8.62
C SER A 325 1.91 -3.75 -9.52
N LEU A 326 1.81 -2.52 -8.99
CA LEU A 326 1.43 -1.33 -9.73
C LEU A 326 2.40 -1.04 -10.91
N ARG A 327 3.71 -1.05 -10.64
CA ARG A 327 4.75 -0.84 -11.67
C ARG A 327 4.61 -1.85 -12.82
N ASP A 328 4.49 -3.13 -12.48
CA ASP A 328 4.48 -4.24 -13.44
C ASP A 328 3.15 -4.33 -14.21
N ALA A 329 2.06 -3.79 -13.66
CA ALA A 329 0.77 -3.66 -14.33
C ALA A 329 0.75 -2.51 -15.37
N GLY A 330 1.58 -1.50 -15.17
CA GLY A 330 1.69 -0.31 -16.02
C GLY A 330 2.95 -0.27 -16.88
N SER A 331 3.20 0.89 -17.48
CA SER A 331 4.47 1.23 -18.12
C SER A 331 4.66 2.74 -18.08
N ALA A 332 5.90 3.22 -18.21
CA ALA A 332 6.18 4.65 -18.31
C ALA A 332 5.37 5.38 -19.42
N ALA A 333 4.93 4.66 -20.46
CA ALA A 333 4.13 5.20 -21.57
C ALA A 333 2.60 5.06 -21.38
N ARG A 334 2.14 4.40 -20.31
CA ARG A 334 0.72 4.15 -20.04
C ARG A 334 0.42 4.50 -18.58
N PRO A 335 0.05 5.75 -18.29
CA PRO A 335 -0.39 6.12 -16.96
C PRO A 335 -1.66 5.36 -16.58
N VAL A 336 -1.93 5.37 -15.28
CA VAL A 336 -3.11 4.73 -14.70
C VAL A 336 -4.38 5.32 -15.31
N ARG A 337 -5.34 4.46 -15.63
CA ARG A 337 -6.58 4.83 -16.34
C ARG A 337 -7.75 5.15 -15.42
N ASP A 338 -7.61 4.86 -14.14
CA ASP A 338 -8.59 5.09 -13.09
C ASP A 338 -7.86 5.31 -11.75
N ASP A 339 -8.60 5.47 -10.66
CA ASP A 339 -8.06 5.29 -9.33
C ASP A 339 -7.49 3.86 -9.20
N THR A 340 -6.39 3.68 -8.46
CA THR A 340 -5.76 2.37 -8.32
C THR A 340 -5.18 2.15 -6.95
N ALA A 341 -5.78 1.24 -6.20
CA ALA A 341 -5.23 0.72 -4.96
C ALA A 341 -4.78 -0.74 -5.11
N VAL A 342 -3.63 -1.05 -4.52
CA VAL A 342 -3.17 -2.42 -4.27
C VAL A 342 -2.85 -2.56 -2.79
N ALA A 343 -3.42 -3.56 -2.13
CA ALA A 343 -3.16 -3.85 -0.73
C ALA A 343 -2.74 -5.31 -0.57
N VAL A 344 -1.69 -5.55 0.22
CA VAL A 344 -1.06 -6.85 0.38
C VAL A 344 -1.08 -7.23 1.85
N LEU A 345 -1.48 -8.46 2.13
CA LEU A 345 -1.42 -9.10 3.45
C LEU A 345 -0.46 -10.28 3.37
N ALA A 346 0.51 -10.31 4.27
CA ALA A 346 1.48 -11.39 4.35
C ALA A 346 1.79 -11.73 5.83
N PRO A 347 2.18 -12.97 6.11
CA PRO A 347 2.83 -13.33 7.35
C PRO A 347 4.12 -12.51 7.54
N THR A 348 4.50 -12.31 8.80
CA THR A 348 5.83 -11.80 9.12
C THR A 348 6.85 -12.91 8.82
N PRO A 349 7.91 -12.63 8.04
CA PRO A 349 8.98 -13.60 7.80
C PRO A 349 9.56 -14.04 9.13
N ARG A 350 9.66 -15.35 9.35
CA ARG A 350 10.46 -15.87 10.47
C ARG A 350 11.92 -15.72 10.07
N ASP A 351 12.73 -15.07 10.90
CA ASP A 351 14.18 -15.06 10.73
C ASP A 351 14.64 -16.51 10.54
N ARG A 352 15.22 -16.79 9.39
CA ARG A 352 15.98 -18.03 9.21
C ARG A 352 17.26 -17.82 10.01
N GLY A 353 17.28 -18.34 11.23
CA GLY A 353 18.49 -18.42 12.04
C GLY A 353 19.61 -19.18 11.35
#